data_AF-A5AII4-F1
#
_entry.id   AF-A5AII4-F1
#
_cell.length_a   1.000
_cell.length_b   1.000
_cell.length_c   1.000
_cell.angle_alpha   90.00
_cell.angle_beta   90.00
_cell.angle_gamma   90.00
#
_symmetry.space_group_name_H-M   'P 1'
#
loop_
_entity.id
_entity.type
_entity.pdbx_description
1 polymer ?
#
loop_
_entity_poly.entity_id
_entity_poly.type
_entity_poly.pdbx_seq_one_letter_code
_entity_poly.pdbx_strand_id
1 'polypeptide(L)'
;MVARRHPMRPWCHIVRVKEVIDTSGGCGASFAIEIVSEQFEGKRLLERHRMVNAALQEELKQIHALSIKKALTPEQWKQQQEAENSQPAA
;
A
#
# COMPACT_ATOMS: atom_id res chain seq x y z
N MET A 1 -26.05 -10.64 -25.87
CA MET A 1 -24.95 -11.47 -25.33
C MET A 1 -24.02 -10.56 -24.55
N VAL A 2 -23.88 -10.83 -23.25
CA VAL A 2 -23.23 -9.96 -22.26
C VAL A 2 -21.73 -9.87 -22.54
N ALA A 3 -21.23 -8.66 -22.74
CA ALA A 3 -19.83 -8.37 -22.93
C ALA A 3 -19.04 -8.77 -21.66
N ARG A 4 -18.42 -9.96 -21.68
CA ARG A 4 -17.38 -10.34 -20.72
C ARG A 4 -16.05 -9.68 -21.10
N ARG A 5 -16.02 -8.35 -21.14
CA ARG A 5 -14.77 -7.65 -20.89
C ARG A 5 -14.56 -7.75 -19.39
N HIS A 6 -13.65 -8.62 -18.95
CA HIS A 6 -13.09 -8.50 -17.61
C HIS A 6 -12.47 -7.10 -17.58
N PRO A 7 -13.04 -6.12 -16.85
CA PRO A 7 -12.43 -4.80 -16.79
C PRO A 7 -11.06 -5.02 -16.19
N MET A 8 -10.00 -4.64 -16.92
CA MET A 8 -8.65 -4.59 -16.37
C MET A 8 -8.77 -3.97 -14.98
N ARG A 9 -8.40 -4.70 -13.94
CA ARG A 9 -8.54 -4.28 -12.55
C ARG A 9 -7.98 -2.86 -12.46
N PRO A 10 -8.82 -1.82 -12.25
CA PRO A 10 -8.38 -0.42 -12.37
C PRO A 10 -7.33 -0.04 -11.30
N TRP A 11 -7.06 -0.94 -10.37
CA TRP A 11 -6.27 -0.74 -9.15
C TRP A 11 -4.76 -0.97 -9.34
N CYS A 12 -4.34 -1.78 -10.33
CA CYS A 12 -2.92 -2.12 -10.51
C CYS A 12 -2.06 -0.90 -10.86
N HIS A 13 -2.64 0.11 -11.51
CA HIS A 13 -1.93 1.35 -11.85
C HIS A 13 -2.00 2.42 -10.75
N ILE A 14 -2.87 2.23 -9.75
CA ILE A 14 -3.18 3.26 -8.75
C ILE A 14 -2.29 3.13 -7.51
N VAL A 15 -2.00 1.91 -7.09
CA VAL A 15 -1.35 1.62 -5.82
C VAL A 15 -0.03 0.91 -6.11
N ARG A 16 1.11 1.61 -5.98
CA ARG A 16 2.42 0.96 -5.99
C ARG A 16 2.79 0.53 -4.57
N VAL A 17 2.79 -0.78 -4.34
CA VAL A 17 3.32 -1.38 -3.12
C VAL A 17 4.84 -1.40 -3.24
N LYS A 18 5.53 -0.74 -2.31
CA LYS A 18 6.99 -0.64 -2.32
C LYS A 18 7.62 -1.80 -1.54
N GLU A 19 7.11 -2.06 -0.34
CA GLU A 19 7.66 -3.05 0.56
C GLU A 19 6.54 -3.83 1.23
N VAL A 20 6.76 -5.14 1.39
CA VAL A 20 5.90 -6.06 2.12
C VAL A 20 6.76 -6.73 3.18
N ILE A 21 6.45 -6.46 4.44
CA ILE A 21 7.14 -7.01 5.60
C ILE A 21 6.21 -8.03 6.24
N ASP A 22 6.67 -9.28 6.37
CA ASP A 22 5.97 -10.26 7.20
C ASP A 22 6.24 -9.95 8.68
N THR A 23 5.18 -9.63 9.42
CA THR A 23 5.23 -9.30 10.86
C THR A 23 4.67 -10.42 11.74
N SER A 24 4.32 -11.56 11.16
CA SER A 24 3.62 -12.64 11.85
C SER A 24 4.50 -13.54 12.72
N GLY A 25 5.79 -13.25 12.85
CA GLY A 25 6.71 -14.05 13.68
C GLY A 25 6.84 -15.52 13.27
N GLY A 26 6.46 -15.87 12.03
CA GLY A 26 6.55 -17.24 11.49
C GLY A 26 5.20 -17.94 11.23
N CYS A 27 4.06 -17.28 11.45
CA CYS A 27 2.73 -17.84 11.14
C CYS A 27 2.15 -17.44 9.76
N GLY A 28 2.80 -16.53 9.02
CA GLY A 28 2.36 -16.04 7.70
C GLY A 28 1.03 -15.28 7.70
N ALA A 29 0.56 -14.83 8.87
CA ALA A 29 -0.81 -14.32 9.04
C ALA A 29 -0.95 -12.79 8.95
N SER A 30 0.15 -12.03 9.03
CA SER A 30 0.10 -10.57 9.15
C SER A 30 1.20 -9.89 8.35
N PHE A 31 0.77 -9.15 7.32
CA PHE A 31 1.66 -8.42 6.42
C PHE A 31 1.57 -6.94 6.69
N ALA A 32 2.72 -6.28 6.82
CA ALA A 32 2.84 -4.85 6.85
C ALA A 32 3.27 -4.36 5.46
N ILE A 33 2.57 -3.38 4.90
CA ILE A 33 2.90 -2.83 3.59
C ILE A 33 3.14 -1.33 3.62
N GLU A 34 4.06 -0.90 2.76
CA GLU A 34 4.32 0.50 2.48
C GLU A 34 3.87 0.83 1.05
N ILE A 35 3.04 1.86 0.92
CA ILE A 35 2.42 2.23 -0.34
C ILE A 35 2.73 3.68 -0.66
N VAL A 36 3.12 3.88 -1.91
CA VAL A 36 3.37 5.20 -2.48
C VAL A 36 2.45 5.43 -3.67
N SER A 37 1.64 6.50 -3.62
CA SER A 37 0.75 6.87 -4.73
C SER A 37 0.45 8.36 -4.74
N GLU A 38 0.40 8.95 -5.94
CA GLU A 38 -0.02 10.34 -6.16
C GLU A 38 -1.50 10.56 -5.79
N GLN A 39 -2.33 9.52 -5.82
CA GLN A 39 -3.75 9.64 -5.48
C GLN A 39 -4.00 9.91 -3.99
N PHE A 40 -2.96 9.82 -3.15
CA PHE A 40 -3.04 10.18 -1.75
C PHE A 40 -2.86 11.68 -1.50
N GLU A 41 -2.48 12.45 -2.53
CA GLU A 41 -2.37 13.89 -2.44
C GLU A 41 -3.73 14.53 -2.15
N GLY A 42 -3.78 15.44 -1.17
CA GLY A 42 -5.02 16.08 -0.73
C GLY A 42 -6.03 15.17 -0.02
N LYS A 43 -5.74 13.86 0.12
CA LYS A 43 -6.62 12.89 0.79
C LYS A 43 -6.27 12.70 2.26
N ARG A 44 -7.30 12.55 3.10
CA ARG A 44 -7.13 12.24 4.54
C ARG A 44 -6.67 10.80 4.73
N LEU A 45 -5.99 10.53 5.84
CA LEU A 45 -5.47 9.18 6.19
C LEU A 45 -6.54 8.08 6.04
N LEU A 46 -7.76 8.33 6.53
CA LEU A 46 -8.86 7.37 6.45
C LEU A 46 -9.29 7.08 5.01
N GLU A 47 -9.32 8.10 4.13
CA GLU A 47 -9.62 7.90 2.71
C GLU A 47 -8.51 7.08 2.03
N ARG A 48 -7.25 7.37 2.34
CA ARG A 48 -6.11 6.59 1.84
C ARG A 48 -6.24 5.12 2.23
N HIS A 49 -6.55 4.83 3.51
CA HIS A 49 -6.76 3.47 3.98
C HIS A 49 -7.94 2.77 3.30
N ARG A 50 -9.06 3.48 3.10
CA ARG A 50 -10.22 2.94 2.37
C ARG A 50 -9.86 2.60 0.92
N MET A 51 -9.13 3.47 0.24
CA MET A 51 -8.66 3.22 -1.13
C MET A 51 -7.74 2.00 -1.18
N VAL A 52 -6.78 1.90 -0.26
CA VAL A 52 -5.88 0.75 -0.21
C VAL A 52 -6.61 -0.54 0.12
N ASN A 53 -7.50 -0.54 1.11
CA ASN A 53 -8.28 -1.72 1.48
C ASN A 53 -9.17 -2.17 0.35
N ALA A 54 -9.76 -1.24 -0.41
CA ALA A 54 -10.57 -1.59 -1.56
C ALA A 54 -9.71 -2.12 -2.74
N ALA A 55 -8.46 -1.65 -2.87
CA ALA A 55 -7.49 -2.16 -3.85
C ALA A 55 -7.05 -3.58 -3.55
N LEU A 56 -6.79 -3.83 -2.28
CA LEU A 56 -6.32 -5.09 -1.76
C LEU A 56 -7.46 -5.94 -1.24
N GLN A 57 -8.72 -5.59 -1.47
CA GLN A 57 -9.88 -6.31 -0.93
C GLN A 57 -9.88 -7.78 -1.36
N GLU A 58 -9.36 -8.05 -2.56
CA GLU A 58 -9.29 -9.40 -3.09
C GLU A 58 -8.11 -10.20 -2.54
N GLU A 59 -6.97 -9.54 -2.32
CA GLU A 59 -5.81 -10.11 -1.63
C GLU A 59 -6.11 -10.35 -0.15
N LEU A 60 -6.85 -9.44 0.50
CA LEU A 60 -7.37 -9.52 1.87
C LEU A 60 -8.28 -10.74 2.11
N LYS A 61 -8.80 -11.38 1.05
CA LYS A 61 -9.52 -12.66 1.20
C LYS A 61 -8.57 -13.83 1.37
N GLN A 62 -7.32 -13.69 0.93
CA GLN A 62 -6.28 -14.74 1.01
C GLN A 62 -5.38 -14.55 2.25
N ILE A 63 -5.18 -13.31 2.69
CA ILE A 63 -4.37 -12.99 3.87
C ILE A 63 -5.24 -12.72 5.10
N HIS A 64 -4.81 -13.21 6.27
CA HIS A 64 -5.57 -13.05 7.52
C HIS A 64 -5.61 -11.59 8.00
N ALA A 65 -4.49 -10.86 7.88
CA ALA A 65 -4.42 -9.46 8.27
C ALA A 65 -3.39 -8.69 7.42
N LEU A 66 -3.74 -7.45 7.08
CA LEU A 66 -2.87 -6.50 6.41
C LEU A 66 -2.81 -5.21 7.22
N SER A 67 -1.60 -4.75 7.53
CA SER A 67 -1.31 -3.48 8.18
C SER A 67 -0.71 -2.51 7.16
N ILE A 68 -1.39 -1.38 6.94
CA ILE A 68 -0.85 -0.30 6.13
C ILE A 68 0.07 0.52 7.04
N LYS A 69 1.40 0.37 6.89
CA LYS A 69 2.36 1.12 7.72
C LYS A 69 2.57 2.53 7.21
N LYS A 70 2.69 2.70 5.89
CA LYS A 70 2.89 4.01 5.26
C LYS A 70 2.00 4.12 4.03
N ALA A 71 1.22 5.20 3.94
CA ALA A 71 0.42 5.58 2.78
C ALA A 71 0.77 7.02 2.41
N LEU A 72 1.83 7.16 1.63
CA LEU A 72 2.49 8.44 1.35
C LEU A 72 2.41 8.79 -0.13
N THR A 73 2.44 10.07 -0.44
CA THR A 73 2.66 10.54 -1.81
C THR A 73 4.13 10.30 -2.21
N PRO A 74 4.45 10.15 -3.51
CA PRO A 74 5.83 10.00 -3.95
C PRO A 74 6.74 11.16 -3.52
N GLU A 75 6.20 12.36 -3.40
CA GLU A 75 6.94 13.53 -2.94
C GLU A 75 7.33 13.42 -1.45
N GLN A 76 6.35 13.12 -0.58
CA GLN A 76 6.61 12.80 0.83
C GLN A 76 7.57 11.63 1.00
N TRP A 77 7.40 10.56 0.21
CA TRP A 77 8.29 9.39 0.25
C TRP A 77 9.75 9.78 -0.05
N LYS A 78 9.97 10.63 -1.06
CA LYS A 78 11.29 11.10 -1.46
C LYS A 78 11.96 11.92 -0.34
N GLN A 79 11.23 12.85 0.26
CA GLN A 79 11.72 13.64 1.40
C GLN A 79 12.08 12.76 2.60
N GLN A 80 11.29 11.71 2.86
CA GLN A 80 11.49 10.82 3.98
C GLN A 80 12.68 9.87 3.77
N GLN A 81 12.91 9.40 2.53
CA GLN A 81 14.12 8.66 2.17
C GLN A 81 15.38 9.51 2.28
N GLU A 82 15.32 10.78 1.87
CA GLU A 82 16.46 11.69 1.99
C GLU A 82 16.80 11.98 3.47
N ALA A 83 15.78 12.08 4.33
CA ALA A 83 15.97 12.20 5.77
C ALA A 83 16.55 10.92 6.40
N GLU A 84 16.03 9.74 6.02
CA GLU A 84 16.45 8.44 6.56
C GLU A 84 17.88 8.07 6.10
N ASN A 85 18.24 8.38 4.85
CA ASN A 85 19.58 8.12 4.31
C ASN A 85 20.65 9.10 4.83
N SER A 86 20.26 10.19 5.50
CA SER A 86 21.18 11.19 6.06
C SER A 86 21.49 10.96 7.55
N GLN A 87 20.98 9.88 8.15
CA GLN A 87 21.30 9.50 9.53
C GLN A 87 22.30 8.34 9.55
N PRO A 88 23.62 8.60 9.65
CA PRO A 88 24.56 7.56 10.04
C PRO A 88 24.24 7.15 11.49
N ALA A 89 24.15 5.84 11.70
CA ALA A 89 24.09 5.22 13.02
C ALA A 89 25.21 5.77 13.91
N ALA A 90 24.84 6.27 15.09
CA ALA A 90 25.77 6.55 16.18
C ALA A 90 26.25 5.24 16.82
#